data_AF-A0A3M7E0E9-F1
#
_entry.id   AF-A0A3M7E0E9-F1
#
_cell.length_a   1.000
_cell.length_b   1.000
_cell.length_c   1.000
_cell.angle_alpha   90.00
_cell.angle_beta   90.00
_cell.angle_gamma   90.00
#
_symmetry.space_group_name_H-M   'P 1'
#
loop_
_entity.id
_entity.type
_entity.pdbx_description
1 polymer ?
#
loop_
_entity_poly.entity_id
_entity_poly.type
_entity_poly.pdbx_seq_one_letter_code
_entity_poly.pdbx_strand_id
1 'polypeptide(L)'
;MSRFAGSMFFGGTELVETTLHCDNTADNSTPLHPQFEESEADQDSFVGTPQADNISRRRSPTPSATGHKGPKRVRVQGGKAAVPKRIVADYDSDDGRIITLKQQGYSDEYVAQKLTDEGRVRYVPKTVGSRWLRLRKALQEVEDDKLDDELSDWHVGEDDELESVEKVVDEKYKLEVQKVCERKWREISAVLAEKLRKKKYTAKACKERFESVKAGTALKAIELDSDQEGRKLLREERIAANKARRAEQAAEAQRLEDEKQRKHEAKQAEHHEKEKERAQKIKERQSVKKMEAEIKEARKREKERSRLAKQAKIAQAKAEEEWQKQSRKAEAELYRALTGKRMQPLPLNAPTAGSRKSKRTAKKSAMYQDEDDTEEDGFGGSSNDEDEEYGDGEESEDEVSTEEENDVGTPAAAKATQPTKPVAPVVKATVTKETLLNARSIMSDAELNALLFERGMPRRGLHESHPEVVARLAEADEAATTVELTKLLSKYFDKGKGSKKAKVRRLQEHNAYNSEAGLDGVRSTDPDFQKGYHGEIGDGEDLMEGVLA
;
A
#
# COMPACT_ATOMS: atom_id res chain seq x y z
N MET A 1 -41.95 -32.83 40.77
CA MET A 1 -41.76 -34.16 41.39
C MET A 1 -42.50 -35.19 40.54
N SER A 2 -41.82 -36.29 40.19
CA SER A 2 -42.30 -37.55 39.55
C SER A 2 -42.94 -37.45 38.15
N ARG A 3 -42.31 -37.88 37.04
CA ARG A 3 -41.82 -39.21 36.57
C ARG A 3 -42.94 -40.16 36.07
N PHE A 4 -42.85 -40.52 34.78
CA PHE A 4 -42.92 -41.87 34.13
C PHE A 4 -43.42 -41.67 32.68
N ALA A 5 -42.61 -41.87 31.63
CA ALA A 5 -42.13 -43.11 31.02
C ALA A 5 -42.92 -43.45 29.74
N GLY A 6 -42.20 -43.61 28.64
CA GLY A 6 -42.74 -44.00 27.34
C GLY A 6 -41.61 -44.13 26.31
N SER A 7 -40.87 -45.23 26.39
CA SER A 7 -39.85 -45.70 25.45
C SER A 7 -40.47 -46.71 24.48
N MET A 8 -39.77 -46.95 23.36
CA MET A 8 -39.99 -47.90 22.24
C MET A 8 -40.59 -47.22 20.99
N PHE A 9 -40.08 -47.35 19.77
CA PHE A 9 -39.34 -48.46 19.16
C PHE A 9 -38.69 -48.06 17.80
N PHE A 10 -37.50 -48.64 17.54
CA PHE A 10 -36.73 -48.99 16.32
C PHE A 10 -36.92 -48.35 14.92
N GLY A 11 -35.75 -48.06 14.32
CA GLY A 11 -35.45 -48.18 12.88
C GLY A 11 -34.77 -46.91 12.35
N GLY A 12 -33.45 -46.79 12.13
CA GLY A 12 -32.46 -47.80 11.78
C GLY A 12 -32.37 -47.97 10.25
N THR A 13 -31.69 -47.08 9.54
CA THR A 13 -30.82 -47.38 8.39
C THR A 13 -29.96 -46.16 8.02
N GLU A 14 -28.67 -46.43 7.83
CA GLU A 14 -27.56 -45.52 7.52
C GLU A 14 -27.72 -44.89 6.13
N LEU A 15 -27.56 -43.58 6.00
CA LEU A 15 -26.30 -42.85 5.70
C LEU A 15 -25.80 -43.08 4.27
N VAL A 16 -26.42 -42.37 3.32
CA VAL A 16 -25.79 -42.01 2.05
C VAL A 16 -25.11 -40.65 2.27
N GLU A 17 -23.78 -40.62 2.17
CA GLU A 17 -22.98 -39.40 2.18
C GLU A 17 -23.32 -38.55 0.94
N THR A 18 -24.16 -37.54 1.11
CA THR A 18 -24.21 -36.39 0.21
C THR A 18 -23.32 -35.31 0.79
N THR A 19 -22.25 -35.01 0.06
CA THR A 19 -21.31 -33.91 0.33
C THR A 19 -22.06 -32.59 0.20
N LEU A 20 -22.64 -32.12 1.31
CA LEU A 20 -23.12 -30.76 1.47
C LEU A 20 -21.91 -29.84 1.58
N HIS A 21 -21.71 -29.04 0.53
CA HIS A 21 -20.82 -27.90 0.54
C HIS A 21 -21.53 -26.79 1.32
N CYS A 22 -21.19 -26.64 2.60
CA CYS A 22 -21.74 -25.61 3.46
C CYS A 22 -21.22 -24.23 3.06
N ASP A 23 -22.17 -23.32 2.89
CA ASP A 23 -22.02 -21.87 2.93
C ASP A 23 -21.18 -21.43 4.13
N ASN A 24 -20.10 -20.69 3.85
CA ASN A 24 -19.47 -19.79 4.80
C ASN A 24 -19.87 -18.37 4.42
N THR A 25 -20.99 -17.91 4.96
CA THR A 25 -21.28 -16.49 5.16
C THR A 25 -20.25 -15.92 6.12
N ALA A 26 -19.22 -15.28 5.57
CA ALA A 26 -18.35 -14.38 6.31
C ALA A 26 -18.87 -12.94 6.13
N ASP A 27 -19.47 -12.43 7.20
CA ASP A 27 -19.72 -11.03 7.47
C ASP A 27 -18.50 -10.17 7.10
N ASN A 28 -18.64 -9.33 6.07
CA ASN A 28 -17.65 -8.32 5.72
C ASN A 28 -18.33 -6.94 5.68
N SER A 29 -18.88 -6.54 6.82
CA SER A 29 -19.33 -5.17 7.07
C SER A 29 -18.11 -4.23 7.14
N THR A 30 -17.64 -3.78 5.98
CA THR A 30 -16.68 -2.68 5.86
C THR A 30 -17.46 -1.36 5.83
N PRO A 31 -17.23 -0.40 6.74
CA PRO A 31 -17.95 0.87 6.72
C PRO A 31 -17.51 1.72 5.51
N LEU A 32 -18.43 1.94 4.57
CA LEU A 32 -18.26 2.88 3.48
C LEU A 32 -18.24 4.31 4.04
N HIS A 33 -17.05 4.92 4.01
CA HIS A 33 -16.84 6.32 4.32
C HIS A 33 -17.32 7.17 3.13
N PRO A 34 -18.12 8.25 3.31
CA PRO A 34 -18.67 8.99 2.20
C PRO A 34 -17.58 9.79 1.50
N GLN A 35 -17.22 9.39 0.27
CA GLN A 35 -16.42 10.20 -0.62
C GLN A 35 -17.25 11.41 -1.10
N PHE A 36 -16.86 12.59 -0.62
CA PHE A 36 -17.17 13.85 -1.25
C PHE A 36 -16.41 13.94 -2.57
N GLU A 37 -17.10 13.76 -3.69
CA GLU A 37 -16.63 14.22 -4.99
C GLU A 37 -17.18 15.62 -5.28
N GLU A 38 -16.26 16.57 -5.40
CA GLU A 38 -16.41 17.89 -5.99
C GLU A 38 -15.47 17.98 -7.22
N SER A 39 -16.06 18.12 -8.41
CA SER A 39 -15.54 18.76 -9.62
C SER A 39 -16.73 18.89 -10.57
N GLU A 40 -17.21 20.05 -11.05
CA GLU A 40 -16.56 21.31 -11.46
C GLU A 40 -15.49 21.13 -12.55
N ALA A 41 -15.99 20.97 -13.78
CA ALA A 41 -15.36 21.52 -14.97
C ALA A 41 -16.44 21.88 -16.01
N ASP A 42 -16.32 23.10 -16.52
CA ASP A 42 -17.21 23.81 -17.44
C ASP A 42 -17.48 23.07 -18.76
N GLN A 43 -18.73 23.09 -19.21
CA GLN A 43 -19.05 22.99 -20.63
C GLN A 43 -20.01 24.13 -21.02
N ASP A 44 -19.49 24.99 -21.88
CA ASP A 44 -20.18 26.12 -22.49
C ASP A 44 -21.47 25.71 -23.19
N SER A 45 -22.50 26.48 -22.91
CA SER A 45 -23.83 26.44 -23.50
C SER A 45 -23.82 26.96 -24.95
N PHE A 46 -24.20 26.11 -25.91
CA PHE A 46 -24.69 26.55 -27.23
C PHE A 46 -26.14 26.12 -27.43
N VAL A 47 -27.05 27.09 -27.37
CA VAL A 47 -28.47 26.97 -27.70
C VAL A 47 -28.66 27.32 -29.17
N GLY A 48 -29.25 26.41 -29.96
CA GLY A 48 -29.63 26.68 -31.35
C GLY A 48 -30.45 25.57 -32.00
N THR A 49 -31.78 25.67 -31.84
CA THR A 49 -32.90 25.29 -32.73
C THR A 49 -32.80 24.09 -33.71
N PRO A 50 -33.86 23.26 -33.82
CA PRO A 50 -33.96 22.18 -34.80
C PRO A 50 -34.53 22.71 -36.12
N GLN A 51 -33.82 22.50 -37.22
CA GLN A 51 -34.43 22.54 -38.55
C GLN A 51 -34.03 21.29 -39.31
N ALA A 52 -35.05 20.47 -39.56
CA ALA A 52 -35.00 19.35 -40.48
C ALA A 52 -34.56 19.85 -41.86
N ASP A 53 -33.62 19.16 -42.49
CA ASP A 53 -33.58 19.05 -43.94
C ASP A 53 -32.91 17.73 -44.37
N ASN A 54 -33.76 16.91 -44.99
CA ASN A 54 -33.43 15.74 -45.79
C ASN A 54 -32.50 16.14 -46.94
N ILE A 55 -31.27 15.61 -46.98
CA ILE A 55 -30.49 15.57 -48.22
C ILE A 55 -29.93 14.17 -48.46
N SER A 56 -30.77 13.41 -49.17
CA SER A 56 -30.46 12.21 -49.94
C SER A 56 -29.22 12.43 -50.83
N ARG A 57 -28.09 11.80 -50.48
CA ARG A 57 -26.95 11.65 -51.41
C ARG A 57 -27.18 10.44 -52.30
N ARG A 58 -27.81 10.68 -53.46
CA ARG A 58 -27.75 9.81 -54.63
C ARG A 58 -26.28 9.61 -55.05
N ARG A 59 -25.79 8.37 -54.98
CA ARG A 59 -24.61 7.93 -55.74
C ARG A 59 -25.09 7.25 -57.02
N SER A 60 -24.68 7.79 -58.16
CA SER A 60 -24.89 7.24 -59.49
C SER A 60 -24.09 5.93 -59.66
N PRO A 61 -24.63 4.92 -60.36
CA PRO A 61 -23.93 3.69 -60.69
C PRO A 61 -23.15 3.84 -62.00
N THR A 62 -21.96 3.27 -62.06
CA THR A 62 -21.27 2.96 -63.33
C THR A 62 -21.09 1.43 -63.44
N PRO A 63 -21.38 0.81 -64.59
CA PRO A 63 -21.11 -0.59 -64.83
C PRO A 63 -19.79 -0.76 -65.59
N SER A 64 -18.99 -1.74 -65.22
CA SER A 64 -17.93 -2.27 -66.09
C SER A 64 -17.65 -3.72 -65.74
N ALA A 65 -17.67 -4.54 -66.78
CA ALA A 65 -17.66 -5.98 -66.79
C ALA A 65 -16.28 -6.60 -66.47
N THR A 66 -16.35 -7.91 -66.20
CA THR A 66 -15.33 -8.96 -66.43
C THR A 66 -14.04 -8.96 -65.61
N GLY A 67 -13.86 -10.02 -64.82
CA GLY A 67 -12.55 -10.45 -64.36
C GLY A 67 -12.55 -11.31 -63.10
N HIS A 68 -12.84 -12.60 -63.25
CA HIS A 68 -12.56 -13.62 -62.23
C HIS A 68 -11.10 -13.57 -61.77
N LYS A 69 -10.83 -13.06 -60.57
CA LYS A 69 -9.70 -13.48 -59.73
C LYS A 69 -10.13 -13.41 -58.26
N GLY A 70 -10.31 -14.58 -57.64
CA GLY A 70 -10.63 -14.67 -56.21
C GLY A 70 -9.59 -13.91 -55.37
N PRO A 71 -9.99 -13.27 -54.27
CA PRO A 71 -9.05 -12.53 -53.44
C PRO A 71 -8.05 -13.53 -52.84
N LYS A 72 -6.79 -13.42 -53.25
CA LYS A 72 -5.67 -14.11 -52.61
C LYS A 72 -5.64 -13.67 -51.14
N ARG A 73 -6.17 -14.52 -50.27
CA ARG A 73 -6.03 -14.39 -48.82
C ARG A 73 -4.53 -14.43 -48.54
N VAL A 74 -3.96 -13.27 -48.20
CA VAL A 74 -2.59 -13.18 -47.69
C VAL A 74 -2.56 -13.98 -46.40
N ARG A 75 -2.07 -15.20 -46.49
CA ARG A 75 -1.85 -16.08 -45.34
C ARG A 75 -0.60 -15.54 -44.66
N VAL A 76 -0.79 -14.65 -43.70
CA VAL A 76 0.26 -14.23 -42.78
C VAL A 76 0.56 -15.44 -41.89
N GLN A 77 1.85 -15.68 -41.63
CA GLN A 77 2.31 -16.80 -40.81
C GLN A 77 1.59 -16.74 -39.43
N GLY A 78 0.71 -17.71 -39.16
CA GLY A 78 -0.05 -17.79 -37.90
C GLY A 78 -1.54 -17.42 -37.93
N GLY A 79 -2.16 -17.01 -39.05
CA GLY A 79 -3.63 -16.81 -39.08
C GLY A 79 -4.17 -15.88 -40.16
N LYS A 80 -5.50 -15.70 -40.20
CA LYS A 80 -6.18 -14.75 -41.10
C LYS A 80 -6.17 -13.35 -40.47
N ALA A 81 -5.82 -12.31 -41.23
CA ALA A 81 -5.86 -10.93 -40.75
C ALA A 81 -7.31 -10.47 -40.45
N ALA A 82 -7.49 -9.65 -39.42
CA ALA A 82 -8.78 -9.06 -39.07
C ALA A 82 -9.25 -8.08 -40.17
N VAL A 83 -10.34 -8.45 -40.84
CA VAL A 83 -11.06 -7.58 -41.79
C VAL A 83 -12.18 -6.89 -41.02
N PRO A 84 -12.42 -5.58 -41.20
CA PRO A 84 -13.55 -4.92 -40.57
C PRO A 84 -14.86 -5.52 -41.08
N LYS A 85 -15.55 -6.29 -40.22
CA LYS A 85 -16.85 -6.88 -40.49
C LYS A 85 -17.92 -6.23 -39.64
N ARG A 86 -19.13 -6.08 -40.21
CA ARG A 86 -20.34 -5.68 -39.49
C ARG A 86 -20.67 -6.74 -38.43
N ILE A 87 -21.16 -6.28 -37.28
CA ILE A 87 -21.63 -7.12 -36.19
C ILE A 87 -23.11 -7.41 -36.44
N VAL A 88 -23.49 -8.67 -36.38
CA VAL A 88 -24.84 -9.18 -36.65
C VAL A 88 -25.24 -10.06 -35.46
N ALA A 89 -26.54 -10.13 -35.16
CA ALA A 89 -27.10 -10.96 -34.07
C ALA A 89 -26.69 -12.44 -34.19
N ASP A 90 -26.67 -12.97 -35.42
CA ASP A 90 -26.05 -14.25 -35.76
C ASP A 90 -24.52 -14.09 -35.79
N TYR A 91 -23.91 -14.11 -34.61
CA TYR A 91 -22.47 -13.94 -34.44
C TYR A 91 -21.69 -15.04 -35.16
N ASP A 92 -20.54 -14.69 -35.75
CA ASP A 92 -19.67 -15.67 -36.40
C ASP A 92 -18.93 -16.54 -35.37
N SER A 93 -18.32 -17.65 -35.82
CA SER A 93 -17.60 -18.56 -34.91
C SER A 93 -16.51 -17.88 -34.10
N ASP A 94 -15.92 -16.80 -34.62
CA ASP A 94 -14.86 -16.05 -33.95
C ASP A 94 -15.45 -15.09 -32.90
N ASP A 95 -16.55 -14.42 -33.21
CA ASP A 95 -17.32 -13.60 -32.27
C ASP A 95 -17.87 -14.44 -31.12
N GLY A 96 -18.41 -15.64 -31.40
CA GLY A 96 -18.84 -16.58 -30.37
C GLY A 96 -17.71 -16.95 -29.39
N ARG A 97 -16.48 -17.15 -29.91
CA ARG A 97 -15.32 -17.45 -29.06
C ARG A 97 -14.87 -16.24 -28.24
N ILE A 98 -14.93 -15.03 -28.80
CA ILE A 98 -14.68 -13.78 -28.06
C ILE A 98 -15.68 -13.65 -26.91
N ILE A 99 -16.97 -13.88 -27.17
CA ILE A 99 -18.04 -13.82 -26.17
C ILE A 99 -17.74 -14.78 -25.01
N THR A 100 -17.47 -16.07 -25.30
CA THR A 100 -17.17 -17.07 -24.26
C THR A 100 -15.98 -16.67 -23.39
N LEU A 101 -14.85 -16.27 -24.00
CA LEU A 101 -13.66 -15.92 -23.24
C LEU A 101 -13.85 -14.63 -22.44
N LYS A 102 -14.64 -13.68 -22.95
CA LYS A 102 -14.93 -12.43 -22.22
C LYS A 102 -15.90 -12.62 -21.07
N GLN A 103 -16.89 -13.47 -21.21
CA GLN A 103 -17.77 -13.85 -20.11
C GLN A 103 -17.02 -14.58 -18.99
N GLN A 104 -15.95 -15.33 -19.33
CA GLN A 104 -15.04 -15.96 -18.37
C GLN A 104 -14.05 -14.99 -17.70
N GLY A 105 -14.07 -13.70 -18.06
CA GLY A 105 -13.24 -12.67 -17.42
C GLY A 105 -11.81 -12.56 -17.94
N TYR A 106 -11.46 -13.19 -19.07
CA TYR A 106 -10.10 -13.12 -19.61
C TYR A 106 -9.73 -11.73 -20.18
N SER A 107 -8.44 -11.37 -20.07
CA SER A 107 -7.89 -10.12 -20.59
C SER A 107 -7.92 -10.07 -22.12
N ASP A 108 -7.93 -8.86 -22.69
CA ASP A 108 -7.95 -8.64 -24.15
C ASP A 108 -6.76 -9.30 -24.87
N GLU A 109 -5.58 -9.27 -24.24
CA GLU A 109 -4.36 -9.90 -24.73
C GLU A 109 -4.49 -11.41 -24.80
N TYR A 110 -5.01 -12.02 -23.73
CA TYR A 110 -5.24 -13.46 -23.67
C TYR A 110 -6.23 -13.90 -24.74
N VAL A 111 -7.33 -13.16 -24.92
CA VAL A 111 -8.33 -13.47 -25.95
C VAL A 111 -7.71 -13.42 -27.34
N ALA A 112 -6.95 -12.36 -27.66
CA ALA A 112 -6.29 -12.24 -28.96
C ALA A 112 -5.27 -13.36 -29.23
N GLN A 113 -4.49 -13.74 -28.21
CA GLN A 113 -3.54 -14.85 -28.30
C GLN A 113 -4.27 -16.18 -28.50
N LYS A 114 -5.31 -16.45 -27.72
CA LYS A 114 -6.07 -17.71 -27.80
C LYS A 114 -6.75 -17.90 -29.15
N LEU A 115 -7.29 -16.82 -29.73
CA LEU A 115 -7.85 -16.85 -31.08
C LEU A 115 -6.76 -17.15 -32.13
N THR A 116 -5.54 -16.65 -31.93
CA THR A 116 -4.41 -16.92 -32.82
C THR A 116 -3.97 -18.38 -32.71
N ASP A 117 -3.85 -18.91 -31.48
CA ASP A 117 -3.47 -20.32 -31.22
C ASP A 117 -4.49 -21.31 -31.81
N GLU A 118 -5.78 -20.96 -31.75
CA GLU A 118 -6.87 -21.75 -32.35
C GLU A 118 -6.94 -21.62 -33.88
N GLY A 119 -6.03 -20.87 -34.51
CA GLY A 119 -5.99 -20.66 -35.96
C GLY A 119 -7.13 -19.79 -36.50
N ARG A 120 -7.77 -19.00 -35.63
CA ARG A 120 -8.86 -18.08 -35.97
C ARG A 120 -8.32 -16.75 -36.51
N VAL A 121 -9.20 -15.76 -36.65
CA VAL A 121 -8.79 -14.40 -37.02
C VAL A 121 -7.85 -13.82 -35.97
N ARG A 122 -6.71 -13.31 -36.42
CA ARG A 122 -5.74 -12.62 -35.57
C ARG A 122 -6.28 -11.23 -35.25
N TYR A 123 -6.85 -11.08 -34.06
CA TYR A 123 -7.25 -9.80 -33.51
C TYR A 123 -6.04 -9.07 -32.91
N VAL A 124 -6.06 -7.74 -32.97
CA VAL A 124 -5.13 -6.93 -32.18
C VAL A 124 -5.73 -6.81 -30.78
N PRO A 125 -4.98 -7.05 -29.68
CA PRO A 125 -5.50 -7.01 -28.31
C PRO A 125 -6.41 -5.80 -28.04
N LYS A 126 -5.95 -4.58 -28.34
CA LYS A 126 -6.72 -3.33 -28.16
C LYS A 126 -8.07 -3.26 -28.88
N THR A 127 -8.28 -4.09 -29.90
CA THR A 127 -9.54 -4.12 -30.69
C THR A 127 -10.55 -5.13 -30.15
N VAL A 128 -10.12 -6.06 -29.31
CA VAL A 128 -10.99 -7.11 -28.75
C VAL A 128 -12.02 -6.48 -27.82
N GLY A 129 -11.62 -5.62 -26.89
CA GLY A 129 -12.54 -4.93 -25.97
C GLY A 129 -13.62 -4.12 -26.71
N SER A 130 -13.23 -3.31 -27.69
CA SER A 130 -14.19 -2.55 -28.51
C SER A 130 -15.14 -3.44 -29.33
N ARG A 131 -14.67 -4.59 -29.82
CA ARG A 131 -15.53 -5.55 -30.54
C ARG A 131 -16.48 -6.26 -29.57
N TRP A 132 -16.00 -6.68 -28.40
CA TRP A 132 -16.80 -7.25 -27.32
C TRP A 132 -17.91 -6.30 -26.86
N LEU A 133 -17.64 -5.02 -26.63
CA LEU A 133 -18.68 -4.05 -26.24
C LEU A 133 -19.82 -3.98 -27.26
N ARG A 134 -19.49 -3.97 -28.55
CA ARG A 134 -20.49 -3.93 -29.62
C ARG A 134 -21.26 -5.25 -29.75
N LEU A 135 -20.60 -6.38 -29.56
CA LEU A 135 -21.26 -7.70 -29.50
C LEU A 135 -22.21 -7.77 -28.30
N ARG A 136 -21.77 -7.31 -27.12
CA ARG A 136 -22.58 -7.25 -25.91
C ARG A 136 -23.82 -6.39 -26.10
N LYS A 137 -23.68 -5.22 -26.74
CA LYS A 137 -24.81 -4.37 -27.09
C LYS A 137 -25.81 -5.07 -28.02
N ALA A 138 -25.31 -5.74 -29.07
CA ALA A 138 -26.17 -6.49 -29.98
C ALA A 138 -26.87 -7.68 -29.31
N LEU A 139 -26.19 -8.38 -28.39
CA LEU A 139 -26.79 -9.44 -27.59
C LEU A 139 -27.86 -8.90 -26.63
N GLN A 140 -27.61 -7.75 -26.02
CA GLN A 140 -28.57 -7.08 -25.15
C GLN A 140 -29.80 -6.64 -25.95
N GLU A 141 -29.63 -6.03 -27.11
CA GLU A 141 -30.75 -5.63 -27.99
C GLU A 141 -31.61 -6.84 -28.40
N VAL A 142 -30.99 -7.98 -28.70
CA VAL A 142 -31.72 -9.23 -28.99
C VAL A 142 -32.45 -9.76 -27.76
N GLU A 143 -31.89 -9.61 -26.57
CA GLU A 143 -32.55 -10.04 -25.33
C GLU A 143 -33.70 -9.09 -24.95
N ASP A 144 -33.51 -7.79 -25.15
CA ASP A 144 -34.55 -6.76 -24.99
C ASP A 144 -35.71 -7.04 -25.97
N ASP A 145 -35.42 -7.33 -27.25
CA ASP A 145 -36.44 -7.72 -28.24
C ASP A 145 -37.20 -9.00 -27.80
N LYS A 146 -36.52 -9.98 -27.20
CA LYS A 146 -37.19 -11.19 -26.68
C LYS A 146 -38.05 -10.90 -25.46
N LEU A 147 -37.63 -10.00 -24.58
CA LEU A 147 -38.41 -9.57 -23.42
C LEU A 147 -39.66 -8.80 -23.90
N ASP A 148 -39.51 -7.92 -24.90
CA ASP A 148 -40.61 -7.17 -25.51
C ASP A 148 -41.61 -8.07 -26.26
N ASP A 149 -41.13 -9.14 -26.90
CA ASP A 149 -41.97 -10.15 -27.56
C ASP A 149 -42.57 -11.19 -26.58
N GLU A 150 -42.38 -11.04 -25.26
CA GLU A 150 -42.79 -11.99 -24.21
C GLU A 150 -42.21 -13.41 -24.41
N LEU A 151 -41.08 -13.53 -25.11
CA LEU A 151 -40.35 -14.81 -25.30
C LEU A 151 -39.42 -15.14 -24.12
N SER A 152 -39.15 -14.18 -23.24
CA SER A 152 -38.44 -14.37 -21.98
C SER A 152 -39.27 -13.77 -20.85
N ASP A 153 -39.44 -14.53 -19.77
CA ASP A 153 -40.16 -14.09 -18.57
C ASP A 153 -39.16 -13.69 -17.47
N TRP A 154 -39.63 -12.88 -16.54
CA TRP A 154 -38.94 -12.59 -15.28
C TRP A 154 -38.99 -13.82 -14.36
N HIS A 155 -37.85 -14.18 -13.77
CA HIS A 155 -37.76 -15.32 -12.87
C HIS A 155 -38.08 -14.93 -11.42
N VAL A 156 -38.51 -15.92 -10.64
CA VAL A 156 -38.76 -15.74 -9.20
C VAL A 156 -37.48 -15.28 -8.50
N GLY A 157 -37.56 -14.16 -7.79
CA GLY A 157 -36.45 -13.53 -7.07
C GLY A 157 -35.74 -12.42 -7.84
N GLU A 158 -35.96 -12.29 -9.16
CA GLU A 158 -35.42 -11.15 -9.93
C GLU A 158 -36.13 -9.84 -9.57
N ASP A 159 -37.43 -9.89 -9.25
CA ASP A 159 -38.19 -8.72 -8.78
C ASP A 159 -37.68 -8.19 -7.43
N ASP A 160 -37.39 -9.08 -6.47
CA ASP A 160 -36.86 -8.71 -5.16
C ASP A 160 -35.46 -8.08 -5.30
N GLU A 161 -34.62 -8.64 -6.17
CA GLU A 161 -33.30 -8.09 -6.49
C GLU A 161 -33.44 -6.73 -7.18
N LEU A 162 -34.37 -6.59 -8.14
CA LEU A 162 -34.63 -5.34 -8.85
C LEU A 162 -35.07 -4.23 -7.89
N GLU A 163 -35.97 -4.50 -6.96
CA GLU A 163 -36.39 -3.55 -5.93
C GLU A 163 -35.21 -3.15 -5.02
N SER A 164 -34.34 -4.11 -4.69
CA SER A 164 -33.14 -3.85 -3.89
C SER A 164 -32.15 -2.93 -4.63
N VAL A 165 -31.91 -3.20 -5.91
CA VAL A 165 -31.02 -2.42 -6.77
C VAL A 165 -31.60 -1.03 -7.02
N GLU A 166 -32.90 -0.93 -7.29
CA GLU A 166 -33.60 0.34 -7.44
C GLU A 166 -33.39 1.20 -6.20
N LYS A 167 -33.65 0.69 -5.00
CA LYS A 167 -33.48 1.43 -3.73
C LYS A 167 -32.06 1.99 -3.58
N VAL A 168 -31.04 1.19 -3.86
CA VAL A 168 -29.63 1.62 -3.76
C VAL A 168 -29.32 2.75 -4.76
N VAL A 169 -29.79 2.60 -5.99
CA VAL A 169 -29.59 3.62 -7.04
C VAL A 169 -30.38 4.89 -6.70
N ASP A 170 -31.60 4.75 -6.21
CA ASP A 170 -32.47 5.84 -5.79
C ASP A 170 -31.85 6.68 -4.66
N GLU A 171 -31.24 6.04 -3.68
CA GLU A 171 -30.53 6.72 -2.59
C GLU A 171 -29.35 7.55 -3.13
N LYS A 172 -28.58 6.99 -4.06
CA LYS A 172 -27.49 7.71 -4.73
C LYS A 172 -28.02 8.94 -5.47
N TYR A 173 -29.07 8.78 -6.27
CA TYR A 173 -29.67 9.89 -7.02
C TYR A 173 -30.36 10.91 -6.13
N LYS A 174 -30.98 10.51 -5.01
CA LYS A 174 -31.54 11.44 -4.01
C LYS A 174 -30.47 12.41 -3.49
N LEU A 175 -29.26 11.91 -3.21
CA LEU A 175 -28.13 12.75 -2.79
C LEU A 175 -27.66 13.68 -3.92
N GLU A 176 -27.56 13.19 -5.15
CA GLU A 176 -27.18 14.01 -6.30
C GLU A 176 -28.20 15.12 -6.59
N VAL A 177 -29.49 14.80 -6.56
CA VAL A 177 -30.58 15.76 -6.71
C VAL A 177 -30.53 16.82 -5.61
N GLN A 178 -30.25 16.43 -4.37
CA GLN A 178 -30.06 17.38 -3.27
C GLN A 178 -28.88 18.32 -3.55
N LYS A 179 -27.71 17.79 -3.96
CA LYS A 179 -26.53 18.59 -4.32
C LYS A 179 -26.82 19.57 -5.45
N VAL A 180 -27.50 19.11 -6.51
CA VAL A 180 -27.90 19.95 -7.65
C VAL A 180 -28.86 21.05 -7.18
N CYS A 181 -29.83 20.73 -6.33
CA CYS A 181 -30.73 21.72 -5.76
C CYS A 181 -29.98 22.75 -4.89
N GLU A 182 -29.03 22.31 -4.07
CA GLU A 182 -28.19 23.23 -3.28
C GLU A 182 -27.34 24.14 -4.15
N ARG A 183 -26.78 23.62 -5.25
CA ARG A 183 -26.04 24.42 -6.25
C ARG A 183 -26.94 25.46 -6.90
N LYS A 184 -28.14 25.06 -7.36
CA LYS A 184 -29.16 25.97 -7.88
C LYS A 184 -29.46 27.12 -6.90
N TRP A 185 -29.64 26.82 -5.61
CA TRP A 185 -29.93 27.86 -4.62
C TRP A 185 -28.73 28.75 -4.28
N ARG A 186 -27.49 28.22 -4.37
CA ARG A 186 -26.27 29.02 -4.29
C ARG A 186 -26.19 30.02 -5.44
N GLU A 187 -26.46 29.58 -6.66
CA GLU A 187 -26.48 30.43 -7.85
C GLU A 187 -27.58 31.50 -7.74
N ILE A 188 -28.80 31.12 -7.34
CA ILE A 188 -29.89 32.07 -7.10
C ILE A 188 -29.48 33.13 -6.07
N SER A 189 -28.82 32.73 -4.98
CA SER A 189 -28.31 33.66 -3.96
C SER A 189 -27.25 34.62 -4.51
N ALA A 190 -26.32 34.12 -5.35
CA ALA A 190 -25.30 34.94 -6.00
C ALA A 190 -25.92 35.97 -6.97
N VAL A 191 -26.79 35.52 -7.87
CA VAL A 191 -27.51 36.38 -8.82
C VAL A 191 -28.38 37.40 -8.09
N LEU A 192 -29.02 37.01 -6.99
CA LEU A 192 -29.80 37.93 -6.17
C LEU A 192 -28.93 38.98 -5.48
N ALA A 193 -27.76 38.58 -4.98
CA ALA A 193 -26.80 39.50 -4.37
C ALA A 193 -26.24 40.51 -5.37
N GLU A 194 -26.03 40.10 -6.61
CA GLU A 194 -25.60 40.96 -7.70
C GLU A 194 -26.68 41.97 -8.09
N LYS A 195 -27.93 41.51 -8.31
CA LYS A 195 -29.07 42.37 -8.62
C LYS A 195 -29.37 43.39 -7.53
N LEU A 196 -29.28 42.99 -6.26
CA LEU A 196 -29.55 43.87 -5.11
C LEU A 196 -28.31 44.63 -4.62
N ARG A 197 -27.13 44.37 -5.19
CA ARG A 197 -25.82 44.88 -4.75
C ARG A 197 -25.57 44.67 -3.24
N LYS A 198 -26.14 43.62 -2.66
CA LYS A 198 -26.11 43.32 -1.21
C LYS A 198 -25.96 41.82 -0.98
N LYS A 199 -24.82 41.39 -0.42
CA LYS A 199 -24.51 39.98 -0.10
C LYS A 199 -25.07 39.53 1.26
N LYS A 200 -26.35 39.81 1.54
CA LYS A 200 -26.97 39.53 2.86
C LYS A 200 -27.78 38.23 2.93
N TYR A 201 -28.14 37.66 1.79
CA TYR A 201 -29.01 36.48 1.72
C TYR A 201 -28.20 35.25 1.31
N THR A 202 -28.18 34.22 2.16
CA THR A 202 -27.55 32.93 1.88
C THR A 202 -28.47 32.04 1.04
N ALA A 203 -27.92 31.01 0.39
CA ALA A 203 -28.68 30.03 -0.40
C ALA A 203 -29.86 29.43 0.38
N LYS A 204 -29.63 29.03 1.63
CA LYS A 204 -30.67 28.48 2.52
C LYS A 204 -31.77 29.51 2.81
N ALA A 205 -31.40 30.76 3.10
CA ALA A 205 -32.37 31.83 3.34
C ALA A 205 -33.23 32.14 2.09
N CYS A 206 -32.62 32.10 0.89
CA CYS A 206 -33.34 32.26 -0.37
C CYS A 206 -34.34 31.11 -0.61
N LYS A 207 -33.93 29.86 -0.37
CA LYS A 207 -34.78 28.68 -0.49
C LYS A 207 -35.97 28.75 0.47
N GLU A 208 -35.73 28.93 1.76
CA GLU A 208 -36.77 29.02 2.80
C GLU A 208 -37.76 30.15 2.51
N ARG A 209 -37.26 31.32 2.08
CA ARG A 209 -38.12 32.45 1.74
C ARG A 209 -38.99 32.13 0.53
N PHE A 210 -38.43 31.53 -0.52
CA PHE A 210 -39.17 31.15 -1.72
C PHE A 210 -40.25 30.12 -1.39
N GLU A 211 -39.92 29.08 -0.61
CA GLU A 211 -40.86 28.04 -0.18
C GLU A 211 -41.97 28.62 0.68
N SER A 212 -41.64 29.50 1.63
CA SER A 212 -42.65 30.18 2.46
C SER A 212 -43.58 31.06 1.63
N VAL A 213 -43.05 31.73 0.59
CA VAL A 213 -43.85 32.57 -0.31
C VAL A 213 -44.77 31.69 -1.16
N LYS A 214 -44.26 30.59 -1.71
CA LYS A 214 -45.03 29.62 -2.50
C LYS A 214 -46.13 28.96 -1.67
N ALA A 215 -45.85 28.67 -0.39
CA ALA A 215 -46.82 28.09 0.55
C ALA A 215 -47.81 29.11 1.13
N GLY A 216 -47.63 30.42 0.87
CA GLY A 216 -48.45 31.48 1.45
C GLY A 216 -48.24 31.74 2.94
N THR A 217 -47.27 31.08 3.57
CA THR A 217 -46.91 31.23 5.00
C THR A 217 -45.82 32.26 5.25
N ALA A 218 -45.33 32.93 4.20
CA ALA A 218 -44.29 33.93 4.33
C ALA A 218 -44.72 35.13 5.17
N LEU A 219 -43.90 35.44 6.18
CA LEU A 219 -43.95 36.71 6.91
C LEU A 219 -43.87 37.90 5.93
N LYS A 220 -44.83 38.82 6.06
CA LYS A 220 -44.90 40.09 5.31
C LYS A 220 -43.59 40.88 5.45
N ALA A 221 -43.28 41.76 4.50
CA ALA A 221 -42.12 42.64 4.65
C ALA A 221 -42.22 43.48 5.94
N ILE A 222 -41.10 43.84 6.55
CA ILE A 222 -41.09 44.55 7.86
C ILE A 222 -41.80 45.90 7.81
N GLU A 223 -41.79 46.57 6.66
CA GLU A 223 -42.44 47.86 6.44
C GLU A 223 -43.96 47.76 6.29
N LEU A 224 -44.48 46.56 5.98
CA LEU A 224 -45.90 46.31 5.69
C LEU A 224 -46.61 45.53 6.80
N ASP A 225 -45.90 45.19 7.88
CA ASP A 225 -46.48 44.45 9.00
C ASP A 225 -47.04 45.41 10.05
N SER A 226 -48.31 45.23 10.42
CA SER A 226 -49.02 46.09 11.37
C SER A 226 -48.68 45.75 12.82
N ASP A 227 -48.26 44.51 13.09
CA ASP A 227 -47.85 44.04 14.42
C ASP A 227 -46.32 43.85 14.48
N GLN A 228 -45.63 44.91 14.89
CA GLN A 228 -44.17 44.90 15.03
C GLN A 228 -43.71 44.20 16.33
N GLU A 229 -44.53 44.22 17.38
CA GLU A 229 -44.19 43.65 18.68
C GLU A 229 -44.24 42.12 18.66
N GLY A 230 -45.30 41.53 18.10
CA GLY A 230 -45.40 40.08 17.93
C GLY A 230 -44.27 39.52 17.05
N ARG A 231 -43.86 40.26 16.01
CA ARG A 231 -42.72 39.90 15.16
C ARG A 231 -41.39 39.93 15.91
N LYS A 232 -41.20 40.89 16.82
CA LYS A 232 -39.98 40.99 17.64
C LYS A 232 -39.85 39.79 18.57
N LEU A 233 -40.93 39.38 19.22
CA LEU A 233 -40.95 38.18 20.08
C LEU A 233 -40.62 36.90 19.32
N LEU A 234 -41.24 36.66 18.15
CA LEU A 234 -40.93 35.51 17.30
C LEU A 234 -39.46 35.48 16.83
N ARG A 235 -38.87 36.66 16.62
CA ARG A 235 -37.46 36.79 16.28
C ARG A 235 -36.57 36.46 17.48
N GLU A 236 -36.89 36.97 18.66
CA GLU A 236 -36.14 36.69 19.90
C GLU A 236 -36.18 35.20 20.24
N GLU A 237 -37.34 34.55 20.12
CA GLU A 237 -37.50 33.11 20.29
C GLU A 237 -36.64 32.33 19.28
N ARG A 238 -36.66 32.70 17.99
CA ARG A 238 -35.83 32.07 16.97
C ARG A 238 -34.34 32.27 17.21
N ILE A 239 -33.94 33.43 17.73
CA ILE A 239 -32.55 33.72 18.10
C ILE A 239 -32.15 32.85 19.30
N ALA A 240 -33.00 32.75 20.32
CA ALA A 240 -32.77 31.92 21.50
C ALA A 240 -32.66 30.43 21.12
N ALA A 241 -33.57 29.92 20.29
CA ALA A 241 -33.53 28.54 19.80
C ALA A 241 -32.26 28.24 18.98
N ASN A 242 -31.86 29.16 18.09
CA ASN A 242 -30.61 29.00 17.34
C ASN A 242 -29.37 29.08 18.24
N LYS A 243 -29.39 29.91 19.28
CA LYS A 243 -28.31 29.99 20.27
C LYS A 243 -28.21 28.69 21.07
N ALA A 244 -29.34 28.12 21.49
CA ALA A 244 -29.39 26.82 22.16
C ALA A 244 -28.84 25.70 21.27
N ARG A 245 -29.28 25.63 20.00
CA ARG A 245 -28.77 24.64 19.04
C ARG A 245 -27.26 24.75 18.82
N ARG A 246 -26.71 25.97 18.74
CA ARG A 246 -25.25 26.16 18.63
C ARG A 246 -24.52 25.74 19.90
N ALA A 247 -25.09 25.99 21.07
CA ALA A 247 -24.51 25.57 22.34
C ALA A 247 -24.49 24.03 22.46
N GLU A 248 -25.57 23.36 22.03
CA GLU A 248 -25.65 21.89 21.99
C GLU A 248 -24.63 21.29 21.01
N GLN A 249 -24.55 21.82 19.79
CA GLN A 249 -23.55 21.37 18.81
C GLN A 249 -22.11 21.60 19.28
N ALA A 250 -21.84 22.72 19.96
CA ALA A 250 -20.53 22.98 20.55
C ALA A 250 -20.23 22.01 21.71
N ALA A 251 -21.20 21.71 22.56
CA ALA A 251 -21.06 20.74 23.64
C ALA A 251 -20.84 19.31 23.10
N GLU A 252 -21.57 18.90 22.06
CA GLU A 252 -21.39 17.58 21.43
C GLU A 252 -20.02 17.47 20.74
N ALA A 253 -19.58 18.52 20.03
CA ALA A 253 -18.26 18.58 19.43
C ALA A 253 -17.15 18.47 20.48
N GLN A 254 -17.27 19.17 21.61
CA GLN A 254 -16.35 19.06 22.74
C GLN A 254 -16.34 17.64 23.33
N ARG A 255 -17.50 17.00 23.52
CA ARG A 255 -17.57 15.62 24.01
C ARG A 255 -16.88 14.63 23.07
N LEU A 256 -17.04 14.80 21.76
CA LEU A 256 -16.36 13.96 20.76
C LEU A 256 -14.84 14.21 20.72
N GLU A 257 -14.41 15.46 20.92
CA GLU A 257 -12.99 15.81 20.99
C GLU A 257 -12.34 15.26 22.26
N ASP A 258 -12.97 15.42 23.42
CA ASP A 258 -12.54 14.84 24.69
C ASP A 258 -12.46 13.30 24.62
N GLU A 259 -13.44 12.65 23.98
CA GLU A 259 -13.41 11.19 23.79
C GLU A 259 -12.26 10.75 22.88
N LYS A 260 -11.98 11.50 21.81
CA LYS A 260 -10.83 11.25 20.93
C LYS A 260 -9.52 11.45 21.66
N GLN A 261 -9.39 12.52 22.45
CA GLN A 261 -8.20 12.79 23.26
C GLN A 261 -7.98 11.67 24.29
N ARG A 262 -9.02 11.26 25.03
CA ARG A 262 -8.93 10.12 25.97
C ARG A 262 -8.52 8.82 25.29
N LYS A 263 -9.06 8.52 24.11
CA LYS A 263 -8.67 7.34 23.33
C LYS A 263 -7.22 7.40 22.87
N HIS A 264 -6.72 8.59 22.53
CA HIS A 264 -5.34 8.79 22.13
C HIS A 264 -4.38 8.67 23.31
N GLU A 265 -4.69 9.30 24.43
CA GLU A 265 -3.93 9.20 25.69
C GLU A 265 -3.87 7.76 26.21
N ALA A 266 -4.99 7.02 26.17
CA ALA A 266 -5.03 5.61 26.56
C ALA A 266 -4.10 4.74 25.69
N LYS A 267 -4.08 4.98 24.36
CA LYS A 267 -3.18 4.27 23.44
C LYS A 267 -1.71 4.60 23.70
N GLN A 268 -1.40 5.87 24.00
CA GLN A 268 -0.04 6.28 24.35
C GLN A 268 0.42 5.66 25.68
N ALA A 269 -0.46 5.62 26.68
CA ALA A 269 -0.17 4.96 27.96
C ALA A 269 0.08 3.46 27.79
N GLU A 270 -0.73 2.77 26.99
CA GLU A 270 -0.56 1.34 26.67
C GLU A 270 0.76 1.08 25.93
N HIS A 271 1.14 1.95 24.99
CA HIS A 271 2.42 1.85 24.29
C HIS A 271 3.60 1.97 25.24
N HIS A 272 3.58 3.00 26.10
CA HIS A 272 4.64 3.25 27.06
C HIS A 272 4.75 2.14 28.13
N GLU A 273 3.63 1.51 28.49
CA GLU A 273 3.62 0.32 29.36
C GLU A 273 4.27 -0.89 28.66
N LYS A 274 3.92 -1.16 27.40
CA LYS A 274 4.54 -2.24 26.60
C LYS A 274 6.03 -2.04 26.40
N GLU A 275 6.49 -0.81 26.21
CA GLU A 275 7.92 -0.50 26.09
C GLU A 275 8.67 -0.76 27.40
N LYS A 276 8.10 -0.36 28.55
CA LYS A 276 8.66 -0.68 29.86
C LYS A 276 8.75 -2.18 30.09
N GLU A 277 7.73 -2.93 29.70
CA GLU A 277 7.73 -4.40 29.80
C GLU A 277 8.82 -5.03 28.91
N ARG A 278 8.96 -4.56 27.66
CA ARG A 278 10.02 -5.00 26.75
C ARG A 278 11.41 -4.71 27.32
N ALA A 279 11.62 -3.50 27.86
CA ALA A 279 12.89 -3.12 28.48
C ALA A 279 13.21 -3.98 29.71
N GLN A 280 12.21 -4.33 30.53
CA GLN A 280 12.39 -5.24 31.67
C GLN A 280 12.76 -6.66 31.20
N LYS A 281 12.05 -7.20 30.20
CA LYS A 281 12.36 -8.51 29.61
C LYS A 281 13.77 -8.57 29.01
N ILE A 282 14.23 -7.51 28.37
CA ILE A 282 15.60 -7.42 27.84
C ILE A 282 16.62 -7.47 28.99
N LYS A 283 16.41 -6.70 30.07
CA LYS A 283 17.29 -6.70 31.24
C LYS A 283 17.35 -8.07 31.92
N GLU A 284 16.22 -8.76 32.04
CA GLU A 284 16.14 -10.12 32.58
C GLU A 284 16.87 -11.13 31.69
N ARG A 285 16.66 -11.09 30.37
CA ARG A 285 17.40 -11.95 29.43
C ARG A 285 18.90 -11.72 29.51
N GLN A 286 19.33 -10.46 29.66
CA GLN A 286 20.75 -10.13 29.83
C GLN A 286 21.33 -10.65 31.15
N SER A 287 20.58 -10.60 32.26
CA SER A 287 21.06 -11.15 33.54
C SER A 287 21.15 -12.68 33.50
N VAL A 288 20.18 -13.35 32.89
CA VAL A 288 20.20 -14.81 32.68
C VAL A 288 21.40 -15.23 31.83
N LYS A 289 21.65 -14.53 30.71
CA LYS A 289 22.83 -14.80 29.85
C LYS A 289 24.16 -14.62 30.59
N LYS A 290 24.27 -13.61 31.45
CA LYS A 290 25.47 -13.39 32.30
C LYS A 290 25.66 -14.52 33.30
N MET A 291 24.60 -14.91 34.01
CA MET A 291 24.63 -16.04 34.95
C MET A 291 25.01 -17.35 34.26
N GLU A 292 24.49 -17.62 33.06
CA GLU A 292 24.82 -18.81 32.29
C GLU A 292 26.29 -18.82 31.84
N ALA A 293 26.81 -17.67 31.39
CA ALA A 293 28.22 -17.52 31.03
C ALA A 293 29.15 -17.78 32.22
N GLU A 294 28.81 -17.27 33.41
CA GLU A 294 29.56 -17.52 34.65
C GLU A 294 29.55 -19.01 35.04
N ILE A 295 28.41 -19.68 34.96
CA ILE A 295 28.30 -21.13 35.21
C ILE A 295 29.16 -21.92 34.22
N LYS A 296 29.15 -21.55 32.93
CA LYS A 296 29.96 -22.21 31.89
C LYS A 296 31.45 -22.02 32.15
N GLU A 297 31.87 -20.83 32.59
CA GLU A 297 33.25 -20.54 32.94
C GLU A 297 33.70 -21.30 34.19
N ALA A 298 32.85 -21.38 35.22
CA ALA A 298 33.11 -22.18 36.42
C ALA A 298 33.31 -23.67 36.09
N ARG A 299 32.47 -24.24 35.19
CA ARG A 299 32.63 -25.62 34.70
C ARG A 299 33.95 -25.83 33.94
N LYS A 300 34.40 -24.85 33.15
CA LYS A 300 35.70 -24.92 32.47
C LYS A 300 36.85 -24.95 33.48
N ARG A 301 36.84 -24.05 34.47
CA ARG A 301 37.85 -24.00 35.54
C ARG A 301 37.89 -25.31 36.34
N GLU A 302 36.73 -25.91 36.62
CA GLU A 302 36.66 -27.19 37.32
C GLU A 302 37.23 -28.34 36.48
N LYS A 303 36.93 -28.40 35.19
CA LYS A 303 37.52 -29.39 34.26
C LYS A 303 39.05 -29.26 34.19
N GLU A 304 39.58 -28.05 34.13
CA GLU A 304 41.03 -27.80 34.15
C GLU A 304 41.68 -28.23 35.46
N ARG A 305 41.07 -27.91 36.61
CA ARG A 305 41.53 -28.39 37.91
C ARG A 305 41.56 -29.92 37.99
N SER A 306 40.54 -30.58 37.44
CA SER A 306 40.48 -32.04 37.38
C SER A 306 41.59 -32.63 36.48
N ARG A 307 41.87 -32.01 35.32
CA ARG A 307 42.97 -32.41 34.43
C ARG A 307 44.34 -32.27 35.12
N LEU A 308 44.60 -31.13 35.77
CA LEU A 308 45.83 -30.90 36.51
C LEU A 308 45.98 -31.89 37.69
N ALA A 309 44.90 -32.18 38.42
CA ALA A 309 44.92 -33.17 39.49
C ALA A 309 45.23 -34.58 38.97
N LYS A 310 44.68 -34.98 37.80
CA LYS A 310 45.02 -36.26 37.15
C LYS A 310 46.49 -36.31 36.74
N GLN A 311 47.01 -35.25 36.12
CA GLN A 311 48.42 -35.17 35.73
C GLN A 311 49.34 -35.23 36.95
N ALA A 312 49.02 -34.55 38.04
CA ALA A 312 49.77 -34.61 39.30
C ALA A 312 49.79 -36.04 39.87
N LYS A 313 48.67 -36.77 39.84
CA LYS A 313 48.63 -38.19 40.26
C LYS A 313 49.50 -39.08 39.38
N ILE A 314 49.47 -38.89 38.07
CA ILE A 314 50.31 -39.66 37.13
C ILE A 314 51.79 -39.36 37.40
N ALA A 315 52.15 -38.09 37.63
CA ALA A 315 53.52 -37.69 37.96
C ALA A 315 54.00 -38.31 39.27
N GLN A 316 53.14 -38.33 40.31
CA GLN A 316 53.43 -39.00 41.57
C GLN A 316 53.66 -40.50 41.39
N ALA A 317 52.81 -41.18 40.62
CA ALA A 317 52.96 -42.60 40.34
C ALA A 317 54.27 -42.92 39.60
N LYS A 318 54.67 -42.08 38.62
CA LYS A 318 55.95 -42.21 37.92
C LYS A 318 57.14 -41.98 38.85
N ALA A 319 57.08 -40.95 39.70
CA ALA A 319 58.13 -40.67 40.67
C ALA A 319 58.30 -41.83 41.66
N GLU A 320 57.19 -42.44 42.10
CA GLU A 320 57.21 -43.63 42.96
C GLU A 320 57.81 -44.84 42.22
N GLU A 321 57.46 -45.07 40.96
CA GLU A 321 58.04 -46.14 40.14
C GLU A 321 59.55 -45.95 39.92
N GLU A 322 60.00 -44.73 39.67
CA GLU A 322 61.42 -44.39 39.54
C GLU A 322 62.17 -44.58 40.86
N TRP A 323 61.59 -44.15 41.98
CA TRP A 323 62.15 -44.38 43.31
C TRP A 323 62.25 -45.89 43.61
N GLN A 324 61.23 -46.69 43.29
CA GLN A 324 61.29 -48.15 43.41
C GLN A 324 62.36 -48.76 42.52
N LYS A 325 62.52 -48.28 41.27
CA LYS A 325 63.59 -48.73 40.36
C LYS A 325 64.98 -48.40 40.92
N GLN A 326 65.18 -47.21 41.49
CA GLN A 326 66.43 -46.82 42.13
C GLN A 326 66.70 -47.66 43.38
N SER A 327 65.68 -47.89 44.21
CA SER A 327 65.78 -48.77 45.37
C SER A 327 66.21 -50.19 44.96
N ARG A 328 65.56 -50.78 43.95
CA ARG A 328 65.95 -52.10 43.41
C ARG A 328 67.35 -52.12 42.83
N LYS A 329 67.80 -51.04 42.17
CA LYS A 329 69.19 -50.92 41.68
C LYS A 329 70.18 -50.89 42.83
N ALA A 330 69.93 -50.08 43.85
CA ALA A 330 70.75 -50.00 45.05
C ALA A 330 70.79 -51.34 45.81
N GLU A 331 69.65 -52.03 45.94
CA GLU A 331 69.57 -53.39 46.50
C GLU A 331 70.38 -54.39 45.67
N ALA A 332 70.28 -54.34 44.35
CA ALA A 332 71.05 -55.21 43.46
C ALA A 332 72.56 -54.93 43.51
N GLU A 333 72.97 -53.67 43.67
CA GLU A 333 74.37 -53.28 43.86
C GLU A 333 74.91 -53.75 45.21
N LEU A 334 74.16 -53.56 46.30
CA LEU A 334 74.49 -54.09 47.63
C LEU A 334 74.61 -55.61 47.60
N TYR A 335 73.64 -56.30 46.98
CA TYR A 335 73.67 -57.76 46.83
C TYR A 335 74.91 -58.23 46.05
N ARG A 336 75.25 -57.53 44.96
CA ARG A 336 76.46 -57.80 44.17
C ARG A 336 77.73 -57.60 44.99
N ALA A 337 77.81 -56.54 45.78
CA ALA A 337 78.96 -56.25 46.64
C ALA A 337 79.15 -57.33 47.73
N LEU A 338 78.07 -57.82 48.34
CA LEU A 338 78.11 -58.84 49.39
C LEU A 338 78.39 -60.26 48.88
N THR A 339 77.84 -60.65 47.73
CA THR A 339 77.86 -62.06 47.28
C THR A 339 78.75 -62.33 46.07
N GLY A 340 79.27 -61.28 45.42
CA GLY A 340 80.06 -61.37 44.19
C GLY A 340 79.27 -61.80 42.95
N LYS A 341 77.95 -62.05 43.07
CA LYS A 341 77.07 -62.52 41.99
C LYS A 341 76.02 -61.46 41.65
N ARG A 342 75.64 -61.38 40.36
CA ARG A 342 74.59 -60.46 39.89
C ARG A 342 73.23 -60.97 40.38
N MET A 343 72.45 -60.11 41.05
CA MET A 343 71.09 -60.45 41.49
C MET A 343 70.21 -60.73 40.27
N GLN A 344 69.62 -61.94 40.20
CA GLN A 344 68.70 -62.33 39.12
C GLN A 344 67.37 -61.59 39.33
N PRO A 345 66.83 -60.88 38.32
CA PRO A 345 65.54 -60.22 38.48
C PRO A 345 64.45 -61.29 38.69
N LEU A 346 63.68 -61.14 39.77
CA LEU A 346 62.49 -61.96 40.02
C LEU A 346 61.52 -61.77 38.83
N PRO A 347 61.03 -62.83 38.18
CA PRO A 347 60.12 -62.71 37.05
C PRO A 347 58.81 -62.02 37.51
N LEU A 348 58.46 -60.92 36.86
CA LEU A 348 57.29 -60.07 37.17
C LEU A 348 55.92 -60.74 36.96
N ASN A 349 55.86 -62.05 36.70
CA ASN A 349 54.63 -62.81 36.48
C ASN A 349 54.56 -64.09 37.34
N ALA A 350 54.86 -63.99 38.63
CA ALA A 350 54.45 -65.01 39.59
C ALA A 350 53.09 -64.59 40.21
N PRO A 351 51.98 -65.28 39.91
CA PRO A 351 50.69 -64.97 40.52
C PRO A 351 50.78 -65.25 42.02
N THR A 352 50.57 -64.23 42.85
CA THR A 352 50.35 -64.40 44.28
C THR A 352 49.07 -65.20 44.48
N ALA A 353 49.25 -66.50 44.71
CA ALA A 353 48.20 -67.40 45.13
C ALA A 353 47.64 -66.93 46.47
N GLY A 354 46.41 -66.40 46.48
CA GLY A 354 45.68 -66.19 47.74
C GLY A 354 44.67 -65.05 47.75
N SER A 355 43.58 -65.16 46.99
CA SER A 355 42.25 -64.69 47.43
C SER A 355 41.20 -65.11 46.40
N ARG A 356 40.44 -66.16 46.72
CA ARG A 356 39.23 -66.58 46.01
C ARG A 356 38.01 -65.95 46.69
N LYS A 357 36.99 -65.68 45.86
CA LYS A 357 35.56 -65.37 46.17
C LYS A 357 35.30 -63.87 46.43
N SER A 358 34.33 -63.21 45.79
CA SER A 358 33.01 -63.70 45.39
C SER A 358 32.50 -63.06 44.10
N LYS A 359 31.76 -63.88 43.37
CA LYS A 359 31.00 -63.61 42.16
C LYS A 359 29.74 -62.85 42.56
N ARG A 360 29.63 -61.57 42.19
CA ARG A 360 28.36 -60.85 42.19
C ARG A 360 28.09 -60.35 40.77
N THR A 361 27.14 -61.04 40.14
CA THR A 361 26.54 -60.68 38.86
C THR A 361 25.87 -59.31 38.99
N ALA A 362 26.45 -58.29 38.36
CA ALA A 362 25.77 -57.02 38.11
C ALA A 362 25.83 -56.77 36.59
N LYS A 363 24.66 -56.94 35.95
CA LYS A 363 24.34 -56.43 34.61
C LYS A 363 24.71 -54.94 34.52
N LYS A 364 25.70 -54.58 33.70
CA LYS A 364 25.93 -53.26 33.07
C LYS A 364 26.74 -53.53 31.81
N SER A 365 26.10 -53.73 30.66
CA SER A 365 25.76 -52.71 29.66
C SER A 365 26.97 -51.88 29.21
N ALA A 366 27.33 -52.08 27.94
CA ALA A 366 28.05 -51.16 27.07
C ALA A 366 29.45 -50.74 27.52
N MET A 367 30.41 -51.56 27.10
CA MET A 367 31.77 -51.18 26.77
C MET A 367 31.71 -50.04 25.74
N TYR A 368 31.78 -48.78 26.19
CA TYR A 368 32.05 -47.67 25.29
C TYR A 368 33.52 -47.72 24.91
N GLN A 369 33.76 -48.02 23.63
CA GLN A 369 35.00 -47.70 22.94
C GLN A 369 35.23 -46.19 23.09
N ASP A 370 36.41 -45.86 23.59
CA ASP A 370 37.00 -44.53 23.52
C ASP A 370 37.47 -44.41 22.06
N GLU A 371 36.56 -43.98 21.19
CA GLU A 371 36.91 -43.56 19.83
C GLU A 371 37.19 -42.06 19.87
N ASP A 372 38.28 -41.70 19.19
CA ASP A 372 38.73 -40.34 18.91
C ASP A 372 37.57 -39.44 18.50
N ASP A 373 37.19 -38.52 19.38
CA ASP A 373 36.29 -37.40 19.06
C ASP A 373 37.14 -36.27 18.46
N THR A 374 37.68 -36.56 17.27
CA THR A 374 38.17 -35.56 16.31
C THR A 374 37.00 -35.23 15.39
N GLU A 375 36.11 -34.35 15.82
CA GLU A 375 35.09 -33.80 14.93
C GLU A 375 35.63 -32.54 14.24
N GLU A 376 36.22 -32.75 13.06
CA GLU A 376 36.15 -31.78 11.96
C GLU A 376 34.83 -32.00 11.19
N ASP A 377 34.09 -30.91 11.03
CA ASP A 377 33.23 -30.51 9.91
C ASP A 377 32.08 -31.41 9.38
N GLY A 378 30.85 -30.88 9.48
CA GLY A 378 29.95 -30.81 8.31
C GLY A 378 28.48 -31.20 8.50
N PHE A 379 27.59 -30.41 7.86
CA PHE A 379 26.14 -30.59 7.63
C PHE A 379 25.23 -30.11 8.79
N GLY A 380 24.25 -29.21 8.64
CA GLY A 380 23.48 -28.78 7.47
C GLY A 380 21.99 -28.91 7.80
N GLY A 381 21.28 -27.78 7.98
CA GLY A 381 19.83 -27.72 8.19
C GLY A 381 19.42 -26.57 9.14
N SER A 382 19.16 -25.37 8.62
CA SER A 382 17.81 -24.92 8.21
C SER A 382 16.86 -24.64 9.38
N SER A 383 16.86 -23.39 9.85
CA SER A 383 15.62 -22.72 10.25
C SER A 383 15.70 -21.25 9.83
N ASN A 384 14.75 -20.85 8.99
CA ASN A 384 14.36 -19.46 8.75
C ASN A 384 14.09 -18.75 10.09
N ASP A 385 14.58 -17.52 10.17
CA ASP A 385 13.98 -16.32 10.78
C ASP A 385 15.03 -15.24 10.46
N GLU A 386 14.94 -14.57 9.31
CA GLU A 386 14.22 -13.31 9.15
C GLU A 386 14.32 -12.44 10.41
N ASP A 387 15.28 -11.51 10.39
CA ASP A 387 15.12 -10.10 10.79
C ASP A 387 16.50 -9.42 10.77
N GLU A 388 17.00 -9.10 9.57
CA GLU A 388 18.03 -8.07 9.42
C GLU A 388 17.36 -6.70 9.58
N GLU A 389 17.21 -6.29 10.83
CA GLU A 389 16.92 -4.90 11.19
C GLU A 389 18.21 -4.09 11.00
N TYR A 390 18.23 -3.33 9.90
CA TYR A 390 19.22 -2.31 9.61
C TYR A 390 19.39 -1.41 10.84
N GLY A 391 20.65 -1.26 11.29
CA GLY A 391 21.04 -0.23 12.23
C GLY A 391 20.78 1.14 11.62
N ASP A 392 19.67 1.75 12.01
CA ASP A 392 19.45 3.19 11.86
C ASP A 392 20.14 3.86 13.05
N GLY A 393 21.28 4.48 12.76
CA GLY A 393 21.97 5.35 13.71
C GLY A 393 21.15 6.62 13.88
N GLU A 394 20.34 6.67 14.93
CA GLU A 394 19.76 7.93 15.40
C GLU A 394 20.88 8.78 16.03
N GLU A 395 21.43 9.69 15.23
CA GLU A 395 22.12 10.88 15.74
C GLU A 395 21.07 11.77 16.41
N SER A 396 21.05 11.73 17.73
CA SER A 396 20.30 12.65 18.58
C SER A 396 21.09 13.96 18.68
N GLU A 397 20.70 14.97 17.88
CA GLU A 397 21.07 16.36 18.16
C GLU A 397 20.02 16.99 19.07
N ASP A 398 20.30 16.92 20.37
CA ASP A 398 19.71 17.78 21.38
C ASP A 398 20.19 19.22 21.14
N GLU A 399 19.33 20.09 20.60
CA GLU A 399 19.45 21.54 20.80
C GLU A 399 18.27 22.07 21.61
N VAL A 400 18.53 22.13 22.92
CA VAL A 400 17.87 23.03 23.85
C VAL A 400 18.27 24.46 23.48
N SER A 401 17.30 25.29 23.09
CA SER A 401 17.46 26.74 23.16
C SER A 401 16.24 27.36 23.83
N THR A 402 16.42 27.64 25.12
CA THR A 402 15.62 28.56 25.92
C THR A 402 15.86 29.99 25.45
N GLU A 403 14.79 30.73 25.12
CA GLU A 403 14.75 32.19 25.25
C GLU A 403 13.28 32.63 25.37
N GLU A 404 12.85 32.87 26.62
CA GLU A 404 11.71 33.70 26.93
C GLU A 404 12.22 35.14 27.14
N GLU A 405 11.75 36.09 26.33
CA GLU A 405 11.63 37.48 26.77
C GLU A 405 10.24 38.01 26.46
N ASN A 406 9.65 38.59 27.50
CA ASN A 406 8.39 39.30 27.52
C ASN A 406 8.53 40.65 26.79
N ASP A 407 7.51 41.07 26.04
CA ASP A 407 7.02 42.45 26.20
C ASP A 407 5.54 42.61 25.87
N VAL A 408 4.90 43.45 26.68
CA VAL A 408 3.46 43.74 26.77
C VAL A 408 3.13 44.96 25.90
N GLY A 409 2.02 44.94 25.16
CA GLY A 409 1.42 46.17 24.65
C GLY A 409 0.36 46.04 23.56
N THR A 410 -0.91 46.06 23.94
CA THR A 410 -2.07 46.41 23.08
C THR A 410 -2.51 47.86 23.42
N PRO A 411 -3.40 48.57 22.67
CA PRO A 411 -3.91 48.43 21.30
C PRO A 411 -3.91 49.75 20.47
N ALA A 412 -4.03 49.70 19.14
CA ALA A 412 -4.82 50.68 18.35
C ALA A 412 -4.99 50.26 16.88
N ALA A 413 -6.17 50.58 16.33
CA ALA A 413 -6.65 50.23 15.01
C ALA A 413 -6.02 51.07 13.88
N ALA A 414 -5.68 50.42 12.75
CA ALA A 414 -5.59 51.06 11.44
C ALA A 414 -5.69 50.01 10.30
N LYS A 415 -6.18 50.49 9.16
CA LYS A 415 -6.58 49.75 7.95
C LYS A 415 -5.43 49.02 7.23
N ALA A 416 -5.80 47.89 6.62
CA ALA A 416 -5.36 47.36 5.32
C ALA A 416 -3.92 47.64 4.85
N THR A 417 -3.08 46.60 4.79
CA THR A 417 -2.21 46.25 3.65
C THR A 417 -1.73 44.80 3.86
N GLN A 418 -1.80 43.94 2.84
CA GLN A 418 -1.25 42.58 2.91
C GLN A 418 0.29 42.65 3.02
N PRO A 419 0.95 41.82 3.86
CA PRO A 419 2.39 41.80 3.95
C PRO A 419 2.98 41.08 2.73
N THR A 420 3.64 41.84 1.85
CA THR A 420 4.56 41.31 0.85
C THR A 420 5.78 40.72 1.56
N LYS A 421 5.93 39.39 1.51
CA LYS A 421 7.18 38.73 1.90
C LYS A 421 8.32 39.23 1.00
N PRO A 422 9.54 39.45 1.52
CA PRO A 422 10.69 39.84 0.71
C PRO A 422 11.05 38.72 -0.27
N VAL A 423 11.12 39.06 -1.55
CA VAL A 423 11.53 38.17 -2.64
C VAL A 423 13.05 37.97 -2.53
N ALA A 424 13.46 36.75 -2.19
CA ALA A 424 14.86 36.34 -2.20
C ALA A 424 15.44 36.42 -3.64
N PRO A 425 16.74 36.75 -3.80
CA PRO A 425 17.37 36.75 -5.11
C PRO A 425 17.30 35.36 -5.75
N VAL A 426 16.99 35.34 -7.05
CA VAL A 426 16.91 34.11 -7.87
C VAL A 426 18.32 33.52 -7.99
N VAL A 427 18.66 32.60 -7.10
CA VAL A 427 19.87 31.78 -7.22
C VAL A 427 19.64 30.81 -8.38
N LYS A 428 20.57 30.78 -9.35
CA LYS A 428 20.52 29.81 -10.44
C LYS A 428 20.76 28.42 -9.87
N ALA A 429 19.77 27.53 -9.99
CA ALA A 429 19.91 26.13 -9.57
C ALA A 429 21.03 25.47 -10.37
N THR A 430 21.89 24.69 -9.70
CA THR A 430 23.00 23.99 -10.37
C THR A 430 22.47 22.74 -11.07
N VAL A 431 22.69 22.64 -12.37
CA VAL A 431 22.32 21.44 -13.16
C VAL A 431 23.36 20.36 -12.91
N THR A 432 22.98 19.32 -12.17
CA THR A 432 23.80 18.13 -11.91
C THR A 432 23.39 16.96 -12.79
N LYS A 433 24.26 15.93 -12.91
CA LYS A 433 23.92 14.69 -13.65
C LYS A 433 22.63 14.03 -13.14
N GLU A 434 22.38 14.09 -11.84
CA GLU A 434 21.15 13.55 -11.23
C GLU A 434 19.91 14.34 -11.63
N THR A 435 20.01 15.67 -11.74
CA THR A 435 18.90 16.52 -12.20
C THR A 435 18.59 16.33 -13.70
N LEU A 436 19.58 15.93 -14.51
CA LEU A 436 19.35 15.61 -15.92
C LEU A 436 18.56 14.30 -16.11
N LEU A 437 18.82 13.32 -15.23
CA LEU A 437 18.10 12.05 -15.21
C LEU A 437 16.76 12.11 -14.44
N ASN A 438 16.33 13.30 -14.02
CA ASN A 438 15.05 13.48 -13.36
C ASN A 438 13.90 13.02 -14.26
N ALA A 439 12.88 12.38 -13.68
CA ALA A 439 11.70 11.94 -14.42
C ALA A 439 11.03 13.10 -15.19
N ARG A 440 11.10 14.33 -14.66
CA ARG A 440 10.46 15.51 -15.25
C ARG A 440 11.18 16.10 -16.46
N SER A 441 12.37 15.61 -16.82
CA SER A 441 13.10 16.06 -18.01
C SER A 441 12.30 15.85 -19.31
N ILE A 442 11.34 14.91 -19.33
CA ILE A 442 10.49 14.66 -20.50
C ILE A 442 9.33 15.66 -20.65
N MET A 443 9.06 16.47 -19.62
CA MET A 443 7.91 17.37 -19.61
C MET A 443 8.14 18.54 -20.56
N SER A 444 7.08 19.13 -21.08
CA SER A 444 7.18 20.37 -21.86
C SER A 444 7.42 21.59 -20.96
N ASP A 445 7.95 22.66 -21.56
CA ASP A 445 8.15 23.95 -20.88
C ASP A 445 6.86 24.53 -20.28
N ALA A 446 5.71 24.28 -20.92
CA ALA A 446 4.41 24.73 -20.43
C ALA A 446 4.01 23.99 -19.15
N GLU A 447 4.21 22.67 -19.12
CA GLU A 447 3.88 21.83 -17.97
C GLU A 447 4.81 22.11 -16.78
N LEU A 448 6.10 22.32 -17.03
CA LEU A 448 7.04 22.74 -15.97
C LEU A 448 6.64 24.10 -15.36
N ASN A 449 6.19 25.05 -16.19
CA ASN A 449 5.69 26.34 -15.71
C ASN A 449 4.41 26.20 -14.87
N ALA A 450 3.51 25.28 -15.24
CA ALA A 450 2.33 24.98 -14.45
C ALA A 450 2.73 24.42 -13.07
N LEU A 451 3.70 23.51 -13.01
CA LEU A 451 4.24 22.99 -11.75
C LEU A 451 4.88 24.07 -10.87
N LEU A 452 5.65 25.00 -11.46
CA LEU A 452 6.19 26.14 -10.72
C LEU A 452 5.08 26.97 -10.09
N PHE A 453 4.01 27.26 -10.84
CA PHE A 453 2.86 28.02 -10.35
C PHE A 453 2.12 27.29 -9.23
N GLU A 454 1.85 25.99 -9.39
CA GLU A 454 1.17 25.18 -8.38
C GLU A 454 1.94 25.10 -7.05
N ARG A 455 3.27 25.13 -7.13
CA ARG A 455 4.16 25.08 -5.95
C ARG A 455 4.41 26.45 -5.33
N GLY A 456 3.79 27.51 -5.87
CA GLY A 456 4.00 28.87 -5.41
C GLY A 456 5.43 29.37 -5.65
N MET A 457 6.14 28.79 -6.62
CA MET A 457 7.50 29.20 -6.97
C MET A 457 7.51 30.32 -8.00
N PRO A 458 8.59 31.12 -8.07
CA PRO A 458 8.74 32.13 -9.11
C PRO A 458 8.61 31.53 -10.51
N ARG A 459 7.91 32.24 -11.41
CA ARG A 459 7.79 31.85 -12.82
C ARG A 459 9.17 31.76 -13.47
N ARG A 460 9.28 30.93 -14.52
CA ARG A 460 10.50 30.77 -15.29
C ARG A 460 11.03 32.11 -15.81
N GLY A 461 12.34 32.33 -15.67
CA GLY A 461 13.01 33.50 -16.22
C GLY A 461 13.22 33.38 -17.75
N LEU A 462 13.29 34.52 -18.45
CA LEU A 462 13.52 34.56 -19.91
C LEU A 462 14.80 33.87 -20.38
N HIS A 463 15.78 33.70 -19.49
CA HIS A 463 17.09 33.11 -19.77
C HIS A 463 17.32 31.78 -19.03
N GLU A 464 16.30 31.25 -18.35
CA GLU A 464 16.41 29.98 -17.62
C GLU A 464 16.25 28.82 -18.60
N SER A 465 17.24 27.93 -18.67
CA SER A 465 17.20 26.75 -19.54
C SER A 465 16.21 25.70 -19.02
N HIS A 466 15.78 24.78 -19.88
CA HIS A 466 14.86 23.72 -19.50
C HIS A 466 15.42 22.85 -18.34
N PRO A 467 16.68 22.36 -18.39
CA PRO A 467 17.29 21.62 -17.28
C PRO A 467 17.40 22.41 -15.98
N GLU A 468 17.63 23.73 -16.04
CA GLU A 468 17.69 24.59 -14.85
C GLU A 468 16.34 24.64 -14.13
N VAL A 469 15.23 24.69 -14.86
CA VAL A 469 13.88 24.65 -14.28
C VAL A 469 13.62 23.30 -13.60
N VAL A 470 14.03 22.21 -14.24
CA VAL A 470 13.91 20.85 -13.68
C VAL A 470 14.75 20.72 -12.41
N ALA A 471 15.99 21.22 -12.41
CA ALA A 471 16.87 21.24 -11.25
C ALA A 471 16.26 22.05 -10.09
N ARG A 472 15.70 23.22 -10.36
CA ARG A 472 15.03 24.05 -9.36
C ARG A 472 13.80 23.37 -8.76
N LEU A 473 13.01 22.68 -9.59
CA LEU A 473 11.87 21.88 -9.13
C LEU A 473 12.31 20.69 -8.26
N ALA A 474 13.45 20.07 -8.57
CA ALA A 474 14.02 18.98 -7.79
C ALA A 474 14.52 19.46 -6.43
N GLU A 475 15.28 20.55 -6.39
CA GLU A 475 15.77 21.18 -5.16
C GLU A 475 14.61 21.60 -4.24
N ALA A 476 13.53 22.14 -4.82
CA ALA A 476 12.33 22.49 -4.05
C ALA A 476 11.64 21.25 -3.44
N ASP A 477 11.61 20.11 -4.14
CA ASP A 477 11.05 18.87 -3.59
C ASP A 477 11.94 18.27 -2.50
N GLU A 478 13.25 18.38 -2.65
CA GLU A 478 14.21 17.96 -1.63
C GLU A 478 14.18 18.85 -0.40
N ALA A 479 13.93 20.15 -0.55
CA ALA A 479 13.74 21.08 0.57
C ALA A 479 12.40 20.87 1.28
N ALA A 480 11.36 20.39 0.58
CA ALA A 480 10.03 20.20 1.15
C ALA A 480 10.01 19.21 2.33
N THR A 481 9.11 19.47 3.28
CA THR A 481 8.88 18.60 4.43
C THR A 481 8.13 17.32 4.02
N THR A 482 8.22 16.26 4.81
CA THR A 482 7.49 15.00 4.55
C THR A 482 5.97 15.19 4.51
N VAL A 483 5.44 16.15 5.28
CA VAL A 483 4.01 16.50 5.31
C VAL A 483 3.60 17.18 4.00
N GLU A 484 4.38 18.15 3.52
CA GLU A 484 4.13 18.83 2.24
C GLU A 484 4.21 17.87 1.06
N LEU A 485 5.21 16.98 1.03
CA LEU A 485 5.32 15.94 0.00
C LEU A 485 4.12 14.99 0.01
N THR A 486 3.61 14.63 1.20
CA THR A 486 2.41 13.79 1.32
C THR A 486 1.17 14.52 0.79
N LYS A 487 1.05 15.83 1.05
CA LYS A 487 -0.02 16.67 0.52
C LYS A 487 0.05 16.77 -1.01
N LEU A 488 1.25 16.93 -1.57
CA LEU A 488 1.44 16.97 -3.02
C LEU A 488 1.10 15.63 -3.67
N LEU A 489 1.57 14.50 -3.10
CA LEU A 489 1.25 13.15 -3.58
C LEU A 489 -0.23 12.79 -3.44
N SER A 490 -0.92 13.33 -2.44
CA SER A 490 -2.35 13.07 -2.23
C SER A 490 -3.22 13.54 -3.39
N LYS A 491 -2.77 14.53 -4.18
CA LYS A 491 -3.44 14.97 -5.42
C LYS A 491 -3.52 13.85 -6.46
N TYR A 492 -2.56 12.95 -6.45
CA TYR A 492 -2.47 11.79 -7.36
C TYR A 492 -3.01 10.50 -6.72
N PHE A 493 -3.80 10.63 -5.65
CA PHE A 493 -4.33 9.51 -4.85
C PHE A 493 -3.25 8.59 -4.25
N ASP A 494 -1.99 9.02 -4.22
CA ASP A 494 -0.91 8.25 -3.61
C ASP A 494 -0.79 8.57 -2.11
N LYS A 495 -1.31 7.66 -1.29
CA LYS A 495 -1.22 7.70 0.19
C LYS A 495 -0.08 6.83 0.73
N GLY A 496 0.82 6.35 -0.13
CA GLY A 496 1.86 5.41 0.26
C GLY A 496 2.82 5.97 1.30
N LYS A 497 3.04 5.20 2.37
CA LYS A 497 4.10 5.46 3.37
C LYS A 497 5.48 5.26 2.73
N GLY A 498 6.51 5.89 3.29
CA GLY A 498 7.88 5.74 2.80
C GLY A 498 8.79 6.89 3.21
N SER A 499 10.10 6.70 2.99
CA SER A 499 11.14 7.70 3.24
C SER A 499 10.91 8.98 2.43
N LYS A 500 11.48 10.10 2.88
CA LYS A 500 11.40 11.40 2.18
C LYS A 500 11.86 11.26 0.72
N LYS A 501 13.01 10.61 0.50
CA LYS A 501 13.56 10.34 -0.85
C LYS A 501 12.60 9.53 -1.72
N ALA A 502 11.96 8.50 -1.18
CA ALA A 502 10.98 7.70 -1.93
C ALA A 502 9.72 8.51 -2.30
N LYS A 503 9.29 9.45 -1.45
CA LYS A 503 8.17 10.35 -1.75
C LYS A 503 8.53 11.37 -2.84
N VAL A 504 9.73 11.95 -2.77
CA VAL A 504 10.25 12.86 -3.81
C VAL A 504 10.29 12.16 -5.17
N ARG A 505 10.88 10.95 -5.23
CA ARG A 505 10.95 10.18 -6.46
C ARG A 505 9.58 9.86 -7.05
N ARG A 506 8.64 9.38 -6.22
CA ARG A 506 7.26 9.11 -6.67
C ARG A 506 6.55 10.38 -7.17
N LEU A 507 6.77 11.52 -6.51
CA LEU A 507 6.18 12.79 -6.94
C LEU A 507 6.77 13.25 -8.28
N GLN A 508 8.05 13.00 -8.53
CA GLN A 508 8.68 13.27 -9.82
C GLN A 508 8.13 12.35 -10.92
N GLU A 509 8.02 11.06 -10.64
CA GLU A 509 7.49 10.05 -11.55
C GLU A 509 6.01 10.30 -11.89
N HIS A 510 5.16 10.64 -10.91
CA HIS A 510 3.75 10.98 -11.16
C HIS A 510 3.58 12.22 -12.04
N ASN A 511 4.38 13.26 -11.78
CA ASN A 511 4.35 14.47 -12.61
C ASN A 511 4.77 14.17 -14.05
N ALA A 512 5.81 13.35 -14.23
CA ALA A 512 6.28 12.93 -15.54
C ALA A 512 5.26 12.02 -16.26
N TYR A 513 4.68 11.05 -15.55
CA TYR A 513 3.68 10.13 -16.08
C TYR A 513 2.41 10.84 -16.57
N ASN A 514 1.99 11.90 -15.86
CA ASN A 514 0.82 12.70 -16.23
C ASN A 514 1.12 13.79 -17.28
N SER A 515 2.37 13.91 -17.75
CA SER A 515 2.72 14.81 -18.85
C SER A 515 2.28 14.24 -20.20
N GLU A 516 2.15 15.09 -21.21
CA GLU A 516 1.83 14.66 -22.59
C GLU A 516 2.80 13.58 -23.09
N ALA A 517 4.11 13.80 -22.90
CA ALA A 517 5.15 12.82 -23.27
C ALA A 517 5.05 11.52 -22.44
N GLY A 518 4.71 11.62 -21.15
CA GLY A 518 4.51 10.45 -20.29
C GLY A 518 3.31 9.61 -20.69
N LEU A 519 2.21 10.25 -21.12
CA LEU A 519 1.01 9.57 -21.63
C LEU A 519 1.28 8.84 -22.96
N ASP A 520 2.19 9.36 -23.77
CA ASP A 520 2.71 8.70 -24.97
C ASP A 520 3.71 7.57 -24.66
N GLY A 521 4.01 7.34 -23.37
CA GLY A 521 4.84 6.25 -22.88
C GLY A 521 6.34 6.57 -22.83
N VAL A 522 6.74 7.81 -23.08
CA VAL A 522 8.15 8.24 -23.01
C VAL A 522 8.60 8.31 -21.56
N ARG A 523 9.81 7.83 -21.27
CA ARG A 523 10.45 7.91 -19.95
C ARG A 523 11.79 8.61 -20.03
N SER A 524 12.18 9.29 -18.95
CA SER A 524 13.52 9.93 -18.87
C SER A 524 14.68 8.92 -18.92
N THR A 525 14.38 7.64 -18.67
CA THR A 525 15.33 6.53 -18.78
C THR A 525 15.46 5.98 -20.19
N ASP A 526 14.66 6.45 -21.15
CA ASP A 526 14.67 5.92 -22.51
C ASP A 526 15.95 6.36 -23.25
N PRO A 527 16.70 5.43 -23.87
CA PRO A 527 17.98 5.74 -24.51
C PRO A 527 17.86 6.79 -25.63
N ASP A 528 16.74 6.78 -26.35
CA ASP A 528 16.49 7.70 -27.47
C ASP A 528 16.23 9.13 -26.96
N PHE A 529 15.51 9.27 -25.85
CA PHE A 529 15.31 10.54 -25.18
C PHE A 529 16.63 11.07 -24.62
N GLN A 530 17.40 10.24 -23.90
CA GLN A 530 18.67 10.63 -23.31
C GLN A 530 19.66 11.14 -24.36
N LYS A 531 19.76 10.48 -25.53
CA LYS A 531 20.63 10.93 -26.61
C LYS A 531 20.28 12.32 -27.15
N GLY A 532 18.98 12.61 -27.30
CA GLY A 532 18.53 13.93 -27.75
C GLY A 532 18.69 15.01 -26.68
N TYR A 533 18.37 14.67 -25.43
CA TYR A 533 18.36 15.59 -24.30
C TYR A 533 19.77 15.99 -23.85
N HIS A 534 20.74 15.08 -23.93
CA HIS A 534 22.15 15.41 -23.68
C HIS A 534 22.80 16.20 -24.82
N GLY A 535 22.33 16.05 -26.06
CA GLY A 535 22.88 16.75 -27.23
C GLY A 535 22.57 18.25 -27.29
N GLU A 536 21.55 18.74 -26.57
CA GLU A 536 21.24 20.18 -26.48
C GLU A 536 22.10 20.93 -25.46
N ILE A 537 22.80 20.21 -24.57
CA ILE A 537 23.76 20.78 -23.61
C ILE A 537 25.14 20.69 -24.26
N GLY A 538 25.38 21.56 -25.24
CA GLY A 538 26.45 21.43 -26.23
C GLY A 538 27.83 21.05 -25.66
N ASP A 539 28.48 20.10 -26.34
CA ASP A 539 29.93 19.83 -26.47
C ASP A 539 30.85 20.32 -25.33
N GLY A 540 30.44 20.08 -24.08
CA GLY A 540 31.17 20.41 -22.87
C GLY A 540 31.49 19.14 -22.09
N GLU A 541 32.56 18.47 -22.52
CA GLU A 541 33.27 17.36 -21.87
C GLU A 541 32.55 16.00 -21.80
N ASP A 542 33.06 15.07 -22.61
CA ASP A 542 32.89 13.62 -22.53
C ASP A 542 33.02 13.12 -21.08
N LEU A 543 31.89 12.74 -20.49
CA LEU A 543 31.80 12.26 -19.10
C LEU A 543 31.20 10.84 -19.01
N MET A 544 31.36 10.05 -20.08
CA MET A 544 30.87 8.67 -20.21
C MET A 544 31.95 7.67 -20.68
N GLU A 545 33.22 7.92 -20.34
CA GLU A 545 34.27 6.89 -20.41
C GLU A 545 34.59 6.41 -18.98
N GLY A 546 33.78 5.50 -18.44
CA GLY A 546 34.08 4.91 -17.12
C GLY A 546 32.93 4.30 -16.33
N VAL A 547 32.04 3.50 -16.94
CA VAL A 547 31.17 2.57 -16.18
C VAL A 547 31.03 1.23 -16.95
N LEU A 548 32.16 0.67 -17.36
CA LEU A 548 32.33 -0.77 -17.61
C LEU A 548 33.77 -1.14 -17.23
N ALA A 549 34.02 -1.22 -15.92
CA ALA A 549 35.13 -1.95 -15.31
C ALA A 549 34.70 -2.43 -13.92
#